data_AF-A0A536R0J8-F1
#
_entry.id   AF-A0A536R0J8-F1
#
_cell.length_a   1.000
_cell.length_b   1.000
_cell.length_c   1.000
_cell.angle_alpha   90.00
_cell.angle_beta   90.00
_cell.angle_gamma   90.00
#
_symmetry.space_group_name_H-M   'P 1'
#
loop_
_entity.id
_entity.type
_entity.pdbx_description
1 polymer ?
#
loop_
_entity_poly.entity_id
_entity_poly.type
_entity_poly.pdbx_seq_one_letter_code
_entity_poly.pdbx_strand_id
1 'polypeptide(L)'
;MAGRVVLVAAKAFADRWWIPSTAMLAQIRPGAQVKVRAVELEVDGGADLYTSRPIWVSVDTSVGEVVEGPIIRSSLDRDGYRKGERLRTTIDRLCDVVLVSEEGRPEFNQERARFALGKRVLVGITDESRGGEALGQRQFVGVLTSVDPVKGLTLALSSGETYNLPPDLTTWEEAAPGKYRLRSTGEVVVDPDYICTWVASSNEDSSYPQTD
;
A
#
# COMPACT_ATOMS: atom_id res chain seq x y z
N MET A 1 13.86 -27.73 -6.29
CA MET A 1 14.63 -26.65 -5.65
C MET A 1 13.84 -25.38 -5.83
N ALA A 2 13.63 -24.59 -4.77
CA ALA A 2 13.00 -23.30 -4.91
C ALA A 2 13.94 -22.35 -5.68
N GLY A 3 13.41 -21.56 -6.59
CA GLY A 3 14.17 -20.64 -7.43
C GLY A 3 14.75 -19.48 -6.63
N ARG A 4 15.78 -18.83 -7.16
CA ARG A 4 16.38 -17.64 -6.51
C ARG A 4 15.40 -16.48 -6.56
N VAL A 5 15.27 -15.75 -5.45
CA VAL A 5 14.49 -14.50 -5.43
C VAL A 5 15.33 -13.33 -5.92
N VAL A 6 14.76 -12.47 -6.77
CA VAL A 6 15.43 -11.28 -7.32
C VAL A 6 14.53 -10.05 -7.30
N LEU A 7 15.13 -8.87 -7.15
CA LEU A 7 14.42 -7.59 -7.27
C LEU A 7 14.11 -7.25 -8.72
N VAL A 8 12.93 -6.69 -8.95
CA VAL A 8 12.45 -6.28 -10.28
C VAL A 8 12.62 -4.77 -10.45
N ALA A 9 12.95 -4.33 -11.67
CA ALA A 9 12.97 -2.91 -12.02
C ALA A 9 11.56 -2.32 -11.99
N ALA A 10 11.40 -1.12 -11.43
CA ALA A 10 10.10 -0.50 -11.22
C ALA A 10 9.33 -0.30 -12.55
N LYS A 11 10.05 0.03 -13.63
CA LYS A 11 9.49 0.20 -14.98
C LYS A 11 8.72 -1.03 -15.49
N ALA A 12 8.98 -2.22 -14.97
CA ALA A 12 8.26 -3.44 -15.35
C ALA A 12 6.78 -3.41 -14.90
N PHE A 13 6.42 -2.47 -14.02
CA PHE A 13 5.07 -2.32 -13.48
C PHE A 13 4.37 -1.01 -13.88
N ALA A 14 4.96 -0.21 -14.77
CA ALA A 14 4.50 1.14 -15.09
C ALA A 14 3.06 1.20 -15.63
N ASP A 15 2.60 0.15 -16.30
CA ASP A 15 1.23 0.06 -16.82
C ASP A 15 0.19 -0.26 -15.75
N ARG A 16 0.63 -0.62 -14.54
CA ARG A 16 -0.23 -1.15 -13.49
C ARG A 16 -0.21 -0.32 -12.22
N TRP A 17 0.97 0.11 -11.79
CA TRP A 17 1.18 0.73 -10.49
C TRP A 17 1.79 2.11 -10.64
N TRP A 18 1.55 2.93 -9.63
CA TRP A 18 2.24 4.19 -9.52
C TRP A 18 3.74 3.91 -9.37
N ILE A 19 4.54 4.51 -10.24
CA ILE A 19 5.99 4.51 -10.13
C ILE A 19 6.42 5.94 -9.76
N PRO A 20 7.24 6.12 -8.70
CA PRO A 20 7.71 7.44 -8.30
C PRO A 20 8.43 8.17 -9.43
N SER A 21 8.03 9.42 -9.70
CA SER A 21 8.77 10.29 -10.62
C SER A 21 10.20 10.54 -10.14
N THR A 22 11.08 10.96 -11.06
CA THR A 22 12.46 11.37 -10.71
C THR A 22 12.47 12.48 -9.65
N ALA A 23 11.50 13.40 -9.69
CA ALA A 23 11.37 14.47 -8.70
C ALA A 23 10.98 13.93 -7.31
N MET A 24 10.17 12.88 -7.23
CA MET A 24 9.86 12.18 -5.99
C MET A 24 11.08 11.43 -5.46
N LEU A 25 11.78 10.69 -6.32
CA LEU A 25 12.99 9.94 -5.95
C LEU A 25 14.10 10.85 -5.41
N ALA A 26 14.24 12.06 -5.96
CA ALA A 26 15.22 13.04 -5.50
C ALA A 26 14.98 13.57 -4.07
N GLN A 27 13.78 13.35 -3.50
CA GLN A 27 13.41 13.78 -2.14
C GLN A 27 13.70 12.70 -1.08
N ILE A 28 14.12 11.50 -1.50
CA ILE A 28 14.43 10.40 -0.59
C ILE A 28 15.60 10.80 0.32
N ARG A 29 15.38 10.63 1.61
CA ARG A 29 16.31 10.98 2.69
C ARG A 29 16.20 9.95 3.82
N PRO A 30 17.17 9.90 4.74
CA PRO A 30 17.07 9.04 5.92
C PRO A 30 15.74 9.22 6.65
N GLY A 31 15.13 8.13 7.07
CA GLY A 31 13.79 8.08 7.68
C GLY A 31 12.64 7.86 6.70
N ALA A 32 12.83 8.09 5.40
CA ALA A 32 11.84 7.69 4.39
C ALA A 32 11.66 6.16 4.36
N GLN A 33 10.50 5.71 3.90
CA GLN A 33 10.25 4.30 3.62
C GLN A 33 10.07 4.11 2.12
N VAL A 34 10.68 3.06 1.56
CA VAL A 34 10.60 2.77 0.13
C VAL A 34 10.15 1.33 -0.09
N LYS A 35 9.42 1.09 -1.18
CA LYS A 35 8.99 -0.25 -1.58
C LYS A 35 9.78 -0.69 -2.79
N VAL A 36 10.32 -1.90 -2.75
CA VAL A 36 10.74 -2.65 -3.94
C VAL A 36 9.84 -3.87 -4.10
N ARG A 37 9.95 -4.53 -5.25
CA ARG A 37 9.25 -5.79 -5.49
C ARG A 37 10.22 -6.86 -5.96
N ALA A 38 9.96 -8.07 -5.51
CA ALA A 38 10.80 -9.23 -5.79
C ALA A 38 9.97 -10.38 -6.36
N VAL A 39 10.57 -11.17 -7.25
CA VAL A 39 9.98 -12.36 -7.87
C VAL A 39 10.90 -13.55 -7.67
N GLU A 40 10.31 -14.74 -7.65
CA GLU A 40 11.06 -15.98 -7.72
C GLU A 40 11.37 -16.29 -9.19
N LEU A 41 12.63 -16.59 -9.49
CA LEU A 41 13.04 -17.03 -10.82
C LEU A 41 12.64 -18.48 -11.05
N GLU A 42 12.08 -18.75 -12.21
CA GLU A 42 11.89 -20.10 -12.74
C GLU A 42 13.25 -20.73 -13.10
N VAL A 43 13.25 -22.05 -13.33
CA VAL A 43 14.48 -22.81 -13.60
C VAL A 43 15.18 -22.33 -14.87
N ASP A 44 14.42 -21.81 -15.84
CA ASP A 44 14.92 -21.25 -17.10
C ASP A 44 15.28 -19.75 -17.00
N GLY A 45 15.11 -19.13 -15.83
CA GLY A 45 15.34 -17.71 -15.59
C GLY A 45 14.14 -16.80 -15.89
N GLY A 46 12.99 -17.35 -16.26
CA GLY A 46 11.72 -16.63 -16.35
C GLY A 46 11.23 -16.15 -14.98
N ALA A 47 10.26 -15.23 -14.96
CA ALA A 47 9.58 -14.84 -13.73
C ALA A 47 8.16 -14.34 -14.01
N ASP A 48 7.20 -14.78 -13.20
CA ASP A 48 5.85 -14.23 -13.21
C ASP A 48 5.77 -12.97 -12.34
N LEU A 49 5.70 -11.80 -12.98
CA LEU A 49 5.58 -10.50 -12.31
C LEU A 49 4.30 -10.38 -11.46
N TYR A 50 3.24 -11.14 -11.76
CA TYR A 50 2.01 -11.17 -10.97
C TYR A 50 2.19 -11.79 -9.59
N THR A 51 3.22 -12.64 -9.42
CA THR A 51 3.58 -13.23 -8.13
C THR A 51 4.49 -12.35 -7.28
N SER A 52 4.87 -11.16 -7.80
CA SER A 52 5.84 -10.30 -7.14
C SER A 52 5.40 -9.91 -5.73
N ARG A 53 6.35 -10.00 -4.79
CA ARG A 53 6.15 -9.71 -3.38
C ARG A 53 6.71 -8.33 -3.05
N PRO A 54 5.93 -7.45 -2.38
CA PRO A 54 6.45 -6.17 -1.93
C PRO A 54 7.40 -6.37 -0.76
N ILE A 55 8.49 -5.59 -0.76
CA ILE A 55 9.46 -5.48 0.33
C ILE A 55 9.57 -4.00 0.66
N TRP A 56 9.30 -3.66 1.91
CA TRP A 56 9.45 -2.29 2.42
C TRP A 56 10.75 -2.16 3.19
N VAL A 57 11.45 -1.09 2.91
CA VAL A 57 12.76 -0.75 3.49
C VAL A 57 12.66 0.62 4.14
N SER A 58 13.11 0.74 5.38
CA SER A 58 13.38 2.04 5.98
C SER A 58 14.72 2.53 5.47
N VAL A 59 14.81 3.76 5.00
CA VAL A 59 16.05 4.33 4.44
C VAL A 59 16.91 4.86 5.57
N ASP A 60 18.10 4.30 5.75
CA ASP A 60 19.14 4.86 6.64
C ASP A 60 20.11 5.73 5.84
N THR A 61 20.35 5.36 4.57
CA THR A 61 21.35 6.00 3.70
C THR A 61 20.82 6.11 2.29
N SER A 62 21.02 7.28 1.68
CA SER A 62 20.71 7.59 0.28
C SER A 62 21.89 8.33 -0.31
N VAL A 63 22.63 7.69 -1.23
CA VAL A 63 23.83 8.25 -1.86
C VAL A 63 23.77 8.01 -3.37
N GLY A 64 23.68 9.11 -4.12
CA GLY A 64 23.48 9.04 -5.57
C GLY A 64 22.17 8.31 -5.89
N GLU A 65 22.28 7.25 -6.69
CA GLU A 65 21.13 6.42 -7.08
C GLU A 65 20.91 5.20 -6.17
N VAL A 66 21.65 5.11 -5.05
CA VAL A 66 21.60 3.94 -4.16
C VAL A 66 20.91 4.31 -2.85
N VAL A 67 19.98 3.46 -2.42
CA VAL A 67 19.35 3.53 -1.11
C VAL A 67 19.65 2.26 -0.32
N GLU A 68 19.80 2.39 0.99
CA GLU A 68 20.06 1.28 1.90
C GLU A 68 19.36 1.47 3.25
N GLY A 69 18.89 0.37 3.81
CA GLY A 69 18.50 0.28 5.22
C GLY A 69 17.81 -1.05 5.56
N PRO A 70 17.21 -1.17 6.75
CA PRO A 70 16.59 -2.41 7.19
C PRO A 70 15.25 -2.66 6.48
N ILE A 71 14.99 -3.93 6.16
CA ILE A 71 13.70 -4.40 5.71
C ILE A 71 12.72 -4.34 6.88
N ILE A 72 11.70 -3.51 6.76
CA ILE A 72 10.67 -3.31 7.79
C ILE A 72 9.44 -4.21 7.57
N ARG A 73 9.15 -4.59 6.32
CA ARG A 73 8.06 -5.52 5.97
C ARG A 73 8.43 -6.33 4.73
N SER A 74 8.33 -7.65 4.86
CA SER A 74 8.52 -8.62 3.78
C SER A 74 7.76 -9.89 4.12
N SER A 75 7.22 -10.56 3.11
CA SER A 75 6.67 -11.92 3.23
C SER A 75 7.70 -13.00 2.85
N LEU A 76 8.89 -12.60 2.44
CA LEU A 76 10.00 -13.48 2.09
C LEU A 76 10.86 -13.73 3.34
N ASP A 77 11.38 -14.94 3.46
CA ASP A 77 12.18 -15.41 4.60
C ASP A 77 13.51 -16.04 4.17
N ARG A 78 13.93 -15.78 2.93
CA ARG A 78 15.13 -16.31 2.28
C ARG A 78 15.83 -15.24 1.45
N ASP A 79 16.99 -15.60 0.91
CA ASP A 79 17.76 -14.81 -0.06
C ASP A 79 18.10 -13.37 0.38
N GLY A 80 18.16 -13.12 1.70
CA GLY A 80 18.48 -11.78 2.23
C GLY A 80 17.27 -10.81 2.26
N TYR A 81 16.05 -11.33 2.11
CA TYR A 81 14.82 -10.52 2.06
C TYR A 81 13.94 -10.64 3.31
N ARG A 82 14.48 -11.13 4.43
CA ARG A 82 13.73 -11.26 5.68
C ARG A 82 13.62 -9.91 6.39
N LYS A 83 12.51 -9.69 7.10
CA LYS A 83 12.39 -8.54 8.01
C LYS A 83 13.58 -8.47 8.97
N GLY A 84 14.17 -7.27 9.10
CA GLY A 84 15.36 -6.99 9.91
C GLY A 84 16.68 -7.10 9.17
N GLU A 85 16.74 -7.80 8.03
CA GLU A 85 17.93 -7.81 7.17
C GLU A 85 18.09 -6.48 6.45
N ARG A 86 19.32 -6.16 6.04
CA ARG A 86 19.62 -4.92 5.32
C ARG A 86 19.48 -5.14 3.83
N LEU A 87 18.78 -4.22 3.16
CA LEU A 87 18.66 -4.21 1.71
C LEU A 87 19.35 -2.98 1.13
N ARG A 88 20.28 -3.21 0.20
CA ARG A 88 20.89 -2.18 -0.65
C ARG A 88 20.34 -2.32 -2.07
N THR A 89 19.78 -1.25 -2.61
CA THR A 89 19.16 -1.26 -3.95
C THR A 89 19.34 0.09 -4.63
N THR A 90 18.95 0.17 -5.89
CA THR A 90 18.99 1.38 -6.71
C THR A 90 17.59 2.00 -6.85
N ILE A 91 17.54 3.32 -7.06
CA ILE A 91 16.29 4.09 -7.14
C ILE A 91 15.36 3.63 -8.29
N ASP A 92 15.91 3.06 -9.37
CA ASP A 92 15.14 2.52 -10.52
C ASP A 92 14.31 1.27 -10.17
N ARG A 93 14.54 0.66 -9.01
CA ARG A 93 13.77 -0.48 -8.48
C ARG A 93 12.67 -0.05 -7.51
N LEU A 94 12.61 1.22 -7.13
CA LEU A 94 11.64 1.70 -6.16
C LEU A 94 10.26 1.83 -6.82
N CYS A 95 9.29 1.12 -6.26
CA CYS A 95 7.91 1.04 -6.71
C CYS A 95 6.96 1.86 -5.82
N ASP A 96 7.45 2.43 -4.72
CA ASP A 96 6.71 3.34 -3.84
C ASP A 96 7.68 4.08 -2.91
N VAL A 97 7.28 5.26 -2.45
CA VAL A 97 8.05 6.12 -1.54
C VAL A 97 7.07 6.78 -0.57
N VAL A 98 7.36 6.64 0.71
CA VAL A 98 6.72 7.33 1.81
C VAL A 98 7.77 8.23 2.45
N LEU A 99 7.65 9.54 2.18
CA LEU A 99 8.42 10.53 2.91
C LEU A 99 7.83 10.66 4.32
N VAL A 100 8.70 10.89 5.30
CA VAL A 100 8.32 10.98 6.70
C VAL A 100 8.77 12.36 7.21
N SER A 101 7.85 13.06 7.85
CA SER A 101 8.12 14.37 8.46
C SER A 101 9.02 14.23 9.69
N GLU A 102 9.52 15.34 10.21
CA GLU A 102 10.33 15.36 11.44
C GLU A 102 9.57 14.80 12.66
N GLU A 103 8.24 14.90 12.66
CA GLU A 103 7.36 14.33 13.69
C GLU A 103 7.13 12.81 13.55
N GLY A 104 7.81 12.16 12.58
CA GLY A 104 7.66 10.73 12.32
C GLY A 104 6.35 10.37 11.60
N ARG A 105 5.63 11.34 11.03
CA ARG A 105 4.37 11.10 10.33
C ARG A 105 4.60 10.94 8.82
N PRO A 106 3.89 10.02 8.15
CA PRO A 106 3.88 9.96 6.69
C PRO A 106 3.42 11.28 6.10
N GLU A 107 4.17 11.80 5.13
CA GLU A 107 3.75 12.95 4.33
C GLU A 107 2.73 12.53 3.26
N PHE A 108 1.80 13.42 2.93
CA PHE A 108 0.82 13.15 1.88
C PHE A 108 1.49 13.07 0.51
N ASN A 109 1.50 11.88 -0.07
CA ASN A 109 2.07 11.67 -1.40
C ASN A 109 1.06 12.06 -2.49
N GLN A 110 1.13 13.31 -2.96
CA GLN A 110 0.20 13.86 -3.95
C GLN A 110 0.32 13.19 -5.33
N GLU A 111 1.51 12.76 -5.74
CA GLU A 111 1.70 12.07 -7.03
C GLU A 111 0.99 10.72 -7.04
N ARG A 112 1.20 9.93 -5.99
CA ARG A 112 0.54 8.64 -5.78
C ARG A 112 -0.98 8.80 -5.64
N ALA A 113 -1.43 9.81 -4.90
CA ALA A 113 -2.86 10.11 -4.75
C ALA A 113 -3.53 10.41 -6.10
N ARG A 114 -2.87 11.21 -6.95
CA ARG A 114 -3.37 11.52 -8.30
C ARG A 114 -3.42 10.27 -9.18
N PHE A 115 -2.41 9.41 -9.13
CA PHE A 115 -2.44 8.14 -9.85
C PHE A 115 -3.60 7.23 -9.41
N ALA A 116 -3.95 7.27 -8.13
CA ALA A 116 -5.04 6.47 -7.58
C ALA A 116 -6.45 6.97 -7.94
N LEU A 117 -6.61 8.19 -8.49
CA LEU A 117 -7.92 8.69 -8.89
C LEU A 117 -8.56 7.78 -9.95
N GLY A 118 -9.85 7.50 -9.78
CA GLY A 118 -10.63 6.60 -10.63
C GLY A 118 -10.38 5.11 -10.37
N LYS A 119 -9.47 4.75 -9.46
CA LYS A 119 -9.15 3.35 -9.13
C LYS A 119 -10.18 2.75 -8.16
N ARG A 120 -10.42 1.45 -8.29
CA ARG A 120 -11.31 0.66 -7.44
C ARG A 120 -10.55 0.18 -6.20
N VAL A 121 -11.11 0.45 -5.04
CA VAL A 121 -10.47 0.19 -3.74
C VAL A 121 -11.38 -0.70 -2.92
N LEU A 122 -10.87 -1.86 -2.50
CA LEU A 122 -11.50 -2.70 -1.51
C LEU A 122 -11.04 -2.24 -0.13
N VAL A 123 -11.98 -1.76 0.68
CA VAL A 123 -11.71 -1.23 2.02
C VAL A 123 -12.16 -2.23 3.06
N GLY A 124 -11.28 -2.58 4.00
CA GLY A 124 -11.63 -3.26 5.24
C GLY A 124 -11.49 -2.31 6.43
N ILE A 125 -12.48 -2.26 7.30
CA ILE A 125 -12.43 -1.47 8.54
C ILE A 125 -12.75 -2.39 9.71
N THR A 126 -11.89 -2.38 10.73
CA THR A 126 -12.17 -2.99 12.03
C THR A 126 -12.56 -1.88 12.98
N ASP A 127 -13.79 -1.93 13.48
CA ASP A 127 -14.27 -0.99 14.49
C ASP A 127 -13.81 -1.53 15.86
N GLU A 128 -13.10 -0.71 16.64
CA GLU A 128 -12.55 -1.08 17.95
C GLU A 128 -13.10 -0.18 19.06
N SER A 129 -13.27 -0.74 20.26
CA SER A 129 -13.59 0.01 21.47
C SER A 129 -12.39 0.83 21.94
N ARG A 130 -12.59 1.74 22.90
CA ARG A 130 -11.49 2.47 23.56
C ARG A 130 -10.47 1.54 24.24
N GLY A 131 -10.88 0.32 24.60
CA GLY A 131 -10.00 -0.69 25.19
C GLY A 131 -9.22 -1.53 24.15
N GLY A 132 -9.40 -1.26 22.85
CA GLY A 132 -8.80 -2.05 21.77
C GLY A 132 -9.52 -3.37 21.47
N GLU A 133 -10.74 -3.56 22.00
CA GLU A 133 -11.55 -4.73 21.68
C GLU A 133 -12.26 -4.53 20.34
N ALA A 134 -12.14 -5.49 19.43
CA ALA A 134 -12.82 -5.45 18.14
C ALA A 134 -14.35 -5.57 18.34
N LEU A 135 -15.07 -4.52 17.97
CA LEU A 135 -16.53 -4.43 18.03
C LEU A 135 -17.19 -4.97 16.76
N GLY A 136 -16.50 -4.91 15.63
CA GLY A 136 -17.01 -5.39 14.36
C GLY A 136 -16.04 -5.18 13.21
N GLN A 137 -16.38 -5.77 12.07
CA GLN A 137 -15.63 -5.57 10.82
C GLN A 137 -16.61 -5.23 9.69
N ARG A 138 -16.26 -4.21 8.91
CA ARG A 138 -17.00 -3.83 7.70
C ARG A 138 -16.07 -3.87 6.51
N GLN A 139 -16.63 -4.26 5.37
CA GLN A 139 -15.94 -4.29 4.09
C GLN A 139 -16.84 -3.71 3.01
N PHE A 140 -16.26 -2.90 2.14
CA PHE A 140 -16.96 -2.33 0.99
C PHE A 140 -15.96 -2.02 -0.13
N VAL A 141 -16.49 -1.78 -1.32
CA VAL A 141 -15.72 -1.36 -2.49
C VAL A 141 -16.19 0.00 -2.94
N GLY A 142 -15.25 0.86 -3.32
CA GLY A 142 -15.55 2.18 -3.88
C GLY A 142 -14.54 2.59 -4.96
N VAL A 143 -14.89 3.63 -5.71
CA VAL A 143 -14.00 4.27 -6.69
C VAL A 143 -13.50 5.57 -6.10
N LEU A 144 -12.18 5.80 -6.10
CA LEU A 144 -11.61 7.06 -5.60
C LEU A 144 -11.96 8.22 -6.54
N THR A 145 -12.75 9.18 -6.06
CA THR A 145 -13.24 10.32 -6.86
C THR A 145 -12.60 11.65 -6.47
N SER A 146 -12.06 11.77 -5.26
CA SER A 146 -11.37 12.98 -4.79
C SER A 146 -10.19 12.64 -3.89
N VAL A 147 -9.12 13.42 -4.02
CA VAL A 147 -7.94 13.36 -3.16
C VAL A 147 -7.59 14.75 -2.67
N ASP A 148 -7.48 14.92 -1.36
CA ASP A 148 -7.15 16.18 -0.72
C ASP A 148 -6.33 15.91 0.56
N PRO A 149 -5.17 16.58 0.74
CA PRO A 149 -4.29 16.34 1.90
C PRO A 149 -4.93 16.71 3.25
N VAL A 150 -5.98 17.53 3.26
CA VAL A 150 -6.68 17.99 4.47
C VAL A 150 -8.04 17.32 4.59
N LYS A 151 -8.81 17.26 3.49
CA LYS A 151 -10.18 16.72 3.51
C LYS A 151 -10.22 15.20 3.45
N GLY A 152 -9.17 14.53 2.95
CA GLY A 152 -9.11 13.07 2.87
C GLY A 152 -9.27 12.51 1.46
N LEU A 153 -9.54 11.20 1.40
CA LEU A 153 -9.70 10.41 0.19
C LEU A 153 -11.17 9.99 0.07
N THR A 154 -11.90 10.55 -0.89
CA THR A 154 -13.33 10.29 -1.04
C THR A 154 -13.58 9.19 -2.06
N LEU A 155 -14.24 8.13 -1.62
CA LEU A 155 -14.69 7.01 -2.45
C LEU A 155 -16.17 7.18 -2.79
N ALA A 156 -16.55 6.99 -4.05
CA ALA A 156 -17.94 6.79 -4.45
C ALA A 156 -18.29 5.30 -4.35
N LEU A 157 -19.39 4.99 -3.68
CA LEU A 157 -19.91 3.63 -3.50
C LEU A 157 -20.98 3.32 -4.56
N SER A 158 -21.21 2.03 -4.82
CA SER A 158 -22.26 1.59 -5.75
C SER A 158 -23.67 1.92 -5.26
N SER A 159 -23.87 2.17 -3.96
CA SER A 159 -25.12 2.65 -3.38
C SER A 159 -25.48 4.10 -3.77
N GLY A 160 -24.54 4.85 -4.35
CA GLY A 160 -24.66 6.28 -4.61
C GLY A 160 -24.16 7.16 -3.45
N GLU A 161 -23.80 6.56 -2.32
CA GLU A 161 -23.18 7.24 -1.19
C GLU A 161 -21.68 7.48 -1.43
N THR A 162 -21.10 8.35 -0.60
CA THR A 162 -19.65 8.56 -0.56
C THR A 162 -19.08 8.16 0.79
N TYR A 163 -17.87 7.59 0.78
CA TYR A 163 -17.12 7.28 1.98
C TYR A 163 -15.80 8.06 2.00
N ASN A 164 -15.50 8.75 3.09
CA ASN A 164 -14.27 9.53 3.20
C ASN A 164 -13.26 8.84 4.12
N LEU A 165 -12.07 8.54 3.59
CA LEU A 165 -10.94 7.97 4.33
C LEU A 165 -9.95 9.07 4.72
N PRO A 166 -9.15 8.86 5.78
CA PRO A 166 -8.03 9.76 6.09
C PRO A 166 -7.09 9.93 4.88
N PRO A 167 -6.38 11.07 4.76
CA PRO A 167 -5.40 11.34 3.71
C PRO A 167 -4.10 10.56 3.92
N ASP A 168 -4.20 9.25 4.10
CA ASP A 168 -3.07 8.37 4.33
C ASP A 168 -3.15 7.16 3.37
N LEU A 169 -2.19 7.12 2.45
CA LEU A 169 -2.04 6.09 1.44
C LEU A 169 -1.11 4.96 1.91
N THR A 170 -0.45 5.06 3.06
CA THR A 170 0.47 4.02 3.55
C THR A 170 -0.23 2.70 3.83
N THR A 171 -1.55 2.73 4.07
CA THR A 171 -2.40 1.55 4.25
C THR A 171 -2.87 0.94 2.93
N TRP A 172 -2.63 1.60 1.80
CA TRP A 172 -3.07 1.16 0.48
C TRP A 172 -2.01 0.25 -0.14
N GLU A 173 -2.39 -0.98 -0.44
CA GLU A 173 -1.56 -1.95 -1.15
C GLU A 173 -2.17 -2.24 -2.51
N GLU A 174 -1.33 -2.43 -3.52
CA GLU A 174 -1.83 -2.87 -4.82
C GLU A 174 -2.42 -4.27 -4.72
N ALA A 175 -3.64 -4.44 -5.20
CA ALA A 175 -4.29 -5.73 -5.13
C ALA A 175 -3.71 -6.70 -6.16
N ALA A 176 -3.56 -7.97 -5.75
CA ALA A 176 -3.33 -9.04 -6.69
C ALA A 176 -4.58 -9.19 -7.59
N PRO A 177 -4.43 -9.61 -8.86
CA PRO A 177 -5.61 -9.99 -9.64
C PRO A 177 -6.31 -11.17 -8.96
N GLY A 178 -7.63 -11.21 -9.07
CA GLY A 178 -8.44 -12.30 -8.56
C GLY A 178 -9.83 -11.87 -8.12
N LYS A 179 -10.53 -12.83 -7.53
CA LYS A 179 -11.86 -12.66 -6.97
C LYS A 179 -11.75 -12.53 -5.45
N TYR A 180 -12.22 -11.40 -4.94
CA TYR A 180 -12.26 -11.07 -3.52
C TYR A 180 -13.69 -11.17 -3.04
N ARG A 181 -13.98 -12.15 -2.17
CA ARG A 181 -15.30 -12.30 -1.59
C ARG A 181 -15.38 -11.55 -0.27
N LEU A 182 -16.25 -10.55 -0.20
CA LEU A 182 -16.50 -9.79 1.03
C LEU A 182 -17.20 -10.70 2.05
N ARG A 183 -16.68 -10.74 3.28
CA ARG A 183 -17.17 -11.68 4.31
C ARG A 183 -18.59 -11.36 4.76
N SER A 184 -18.92 -10.08 4.88
CA SER A 184 -20.21 -9.61 5.42
C SER A 184 -21.36 -9.70 4.41
N THR A 185 -21.10 -9.37 3.14
CA THR A 185 -22.15 -9.30 2.10
C THR A 185 -22.14 -10.50 1.15
N GLY A 186 -21.04 -11.25 1.10
CA GLY A 186 -20.83 -12.30 0.12
C GLY A 186 -20.55 -11.80 -1.31
N GLU A 187 -20.53 -10.48 -1.52
CA GLU A 187 -20.21 -9.82 -2.79
C GLU A 187 -18.83 -10.25 -3.29
N VAL A 188 -18.71 -10.44 -4.61
CA VAL A 188 -17.45 -10.80 -5.25
C VAL A 188 -16.92 -9.59 -6.03
N VAL A 189 -15.85 -9.00 -5.53
CA VAL A 189 -15.10 -7.94 -6.19
C VAL A 189 -14.02 -8.60 -7.07
N VAL A 190 -14.09 -8.38 -8.38
CA VAL A 190 -13.10 -8.88 -9.34
C VAL A 190 -12.08 -7.79 -9.63
N ASP A 191 -10.80 -8.12 -9.49
CA ASP A 191 -9.64 -7.30 -9.83
C ASP A 191 -9.76 -5.84 -9.33
N PRO A 192 -9.87 -5.60 -8.00
CA PRO A 192 -9.70 -4.24 -7.48
C PRO A 192 -8.28 -3.75 -7.80
N ASP A 193 -8.08 -2.43 -7.85
CA ASP A 193 -6.74 -1.86 -8.03
C ASP A 193 -5.97 -1.85 -6.71
N TYR A 194 -6.66 -1.52 -5.62
CA TYR A 194 -6.08 -1.40 -4.28
C TYR A 194 -6.90 -2.14 -3.22
N ILE A 195 -6.22 -2.55 -2.16
CA ILE A 195 -6.81 -2.97 -0.90
C ILE A 195 -6.24 -2.08 0.20
N CYS A 196 -7.09 -1.59 1.11
CA CYS A 196 -6.63 -0.92 2.32
C CYS A 196 -7.37 -1.43 3.55
N THR A 197 -6.69 -1.40 4.69
CA THR A 197 -7.27 -1.79 5.97
C THR A 197 -7.09 -0.68 6.98
N TRP A 198 -8.16 -0.39 7.71
CA TRP A 198 -8.22 0.64 8.74
C TRP A 198 -8.70 0.05 10.05
N VAL A 199 -8.28 0.68 11.14
CA VAL A 199 -8.86 0.50 12.46
C VAL A 199 -9.55 1.80 12.83
N ALA A 200 -10.83 1.74 13.15
CA ALA A 200 -11.63 2.88 13.57
C ALA A 200 -11.95 2.72 15.06
N SER A 201 -11.32 3.54 15.91
CA SER A 201 -11.65 3.57 17.33
C SER A 201 -12.93 4.39 17.54
N SER A 202 -13.95 3.77 18.14
CA SER A 202 -15.16 4.50 18.51
C SER A 202 -14.86 5.44 19.68
N ASN A 203 -15.02 6.74 19.46
CA ASN A 203 -15.32 7.65 20.54
C ASN A 203 -16.83 7.53 20.79
N GLU A 204 -17.25 7.07 21.97
CA GLU A 204 -18.65 6.88 22.36
C GLU A 204 -19.53 8.16 22.33
N ASP A 205 -19.05 9.27 21.76
CA ASP A 205 -19.86 10.45 21.45
C ASP A 205 -20.41 10.48 20.00
N SER A 206 -20.07 9.50 19.16
CA SER A 206 -20.66 9.40 17.82
C SER A 206 -21.91 8.50 17.85
N SER A 207 -23.04 9.11 18.17
CA SER A 207 -24.36 8.56 17.83
C SER A 207 -24.49 8.47 16.32
N TYR A 208 -24.03 7.38 15.72
CA TYR A 208 -24.55 7.01 14.41
C TYR A 208 -25.98 6.53 14.61
N PRO A 209 -26.99 7.17 13.99
CA PRO A 209 -28.34 6.65 14.05
C PRO A 209 -28.35 5.26 13.40
N GLN A 210 -28.75 4.24 14.17
CA GLN A 210 -29.20 2.98 13.58
C GLN A 210 -30.40 3.32 12.71
N THR A 211 -30.29 3.05 11.42
CA THR A 211 -31.45 3.11 10.53
C THR A 211 -32.20 1.81 10.70
N ASP A 212 -33.48 1.91 11.11
CA ASP A 212 -34.46 0.82 11.10
C ASP A 212 -34.68 0.25 9.69
#